data_AF-A0A1V6AL15-F1
#
_entry.id   AF-A0A1V6AL15-F1
#
_cell.length_a   1.000
_cell.length_b   1.000
_cell.length_c   1.000
_cell.angle_alpha   90.00
_cell.angle_beta   90.00
_cell.angle_gamma   90.00
#
_symmetry.space_group_name_H-M   'P 1'
#
loop_
_entity.id
_entity.type
_entity.pdbx_description
1 polymer ?
#
loop_
_entity_poly.entity_id
_entity_poly.type
_entity_poly.pdbx_seq_one_letter_code
_entity_poly.pdbx_strand_id
1 'polypeptide(L)'
;MKKNDSSFEFTEYLPILEKEIRSYGLNFDATIKQKSADKNFLSAFLKGNTKEYILMFYSDELLARTISSNELIKIKVEVDTNPPDYASYETKYQLLPIPYEISLYDQP
;
A
#
# COMPACT_ATOMS: atom_id res chain seq x y z
N MET A 1 -1.13 -3.64 24.41
CA MET A 1 -2.09 -2.83 23.63
C MET A 1 -1.32 -1.81 22.81
N LYS A 2 -1.37 -1.86 21.48
CA LYS A 2 -0.97 -0.72 20.65
C LYS A 2 -2.04 0.36 20.86
N LYS A 3 -1.69 1.43 21.57
CA LYS A 3 -2.61 2.55 21.85
C LYS A 3 -2.70 3.46 20.62
N ASN A 4 -3.80 4.20 20.51
CA ASN A 4 -3.92 5.31 19.56
C ASN A 4 -2.73 6.27 19.75
N ASP A 5 -1.98 6.48 18.66
CA ASP A 5 -0.82 7.36 18.63
C ASP A 5 -1.20 8.66 17.91
N SER A 6 -1.43 9.71 18.68
CA SER A 6 -1.77 11.04 18.15
C SER A 6 -0.65 11.69 17.32
N SER A 7 0.57 11.15 17.35
CA SER A 7 1.70 11.62 16.55
C SER A 7 1.88 10.85 15.25
N PHE A 8 1.05 9.84 14.99
CA PHE A 8 1.13 9.05 13.77
C PHE A 8 0.75 9.87 12.53
N GLU A 9 1.72 10.04 11.62
CA GLU A 9 1.53 10.71 10.34
C GLU A 9 1.78 9.73 9.19
N PHE A 10 0.71 9.27 8.52
CA PHE A 10 0.83 8.32 7.41
C PHE A 10 1.70 8.87 6.25
N THR A 11 1.80 10.19 6.14
CA THR A 11 2.56 10.90 5.10
C THR A 11 4.06 10.57 5.14
N GLU A 12 4.61 10.30 6.33
CA GLU A 12 6.04 10.02 6.55
C GLU A 12 6.47 8.69 5.91
N TYR A 13 5.51 7.77 5.73
CA TYR A 13 5.75 6.43 5.21
C TYR A 13 5.65 6.37 3.68
N LEU A 14 4.99 7.33 3.03
CA LEU A 14 4.77 7.29 1.58
C LEU A 14 6.08 7.35 0.77
N PRO A 15 7.07 8.21 1.07
CA PRO A 15 8.33 8.22 0.33
C PRO A 15 9.13 6.91 0.47
N ILE A 16 9.04 6.26 1.65
CA ILE A 16 9.69 4.97 1.91
C ILE A 16 9.00 3.90 1.06
N LEU A 17 7.67 3.89 1.06
CA LEU A 17 6.86 2.96 0.25
C LEU A 17 7.15 3.09 -1.25
N GLU A 18 7.21 4.32 -1.78
CA GLU A 18 7.60 4.57 -3.17
C GLU A 18 9.01 4.04 -3.47
N LYS A 19 9.98 4.31 -2.57
CA LYS A 19 11.36 3.86 -2.72
C LYS A 19 11.47 2.33 -2.76
N GLU A 20 10.77 1.65 -1.84
CA GLU A 20 10.75 0.19 -1.79
C GLU A 20 10.12 -0.40 -3.06
N ILE A 21 8.97 0.12 -3.50
CA ILE A 21 8.32 -0.33 -4.75
C ILE A 21 9.24 -0.13 -5.96
N ARG A 22 9.92 1.03 -6.02
CA ARG A 22 10.91 1.33 -7.07
C ARG A 22 12.12 0.40 -7.03
N SER A 23 12.50 -0.12 -5.87
CA SER A 23 13.59 -1.10 -5.75
C SER A 23 13.29 -2.42 -6.48
N TYR A 24 12.00 -2.76 -6.65
CA TYR A 24 11.54 -3.89 -7.44
C TYR A 24 11.34 -3.55 -8.94
N GLY A 25 11.72 -2.36 -9.37
CA GLY A 25 11.56 -1.88 -10.75
C GLY A 25 10.16 -1.36 -11.07
N LEU A 26 9.32 -1.13 -10.07
CA LEU A 26 7.94 -0.65 -10.26
C LEU A 26 7.84 0.87 -10.03
N ASN A 27 7.18 1.59 -10.93
CA ASN A 27 7.01 3.04 -10.86
C ASN A 27 5.62 3.45 -10.38
N PHE A 28 5.48 3.59 -9.06
CA PHE A 28 4.26 4.09 -8.44
C PHE A 28 4.46 5.47 -7.82
N ASP A 29 3.46 6.33 -7.98
CA ASP A 29 3.30 7.59 -7.24
C ASP A 29 2.31 7.38 -6.10
N ALA A 30 2.72 7.72 -4.87
CA ALA A 30 1.90 7.70 -3.69
C ALA A 30 1.21 9.06 -3.49
N THR A 31 -0.09 9.05 -3.24
CA THR A 31 -0.86 10.27 -2.95
C THR A 31 -1.82 10.01 -1.82
N ILE A 32 -1.81 10.88 -0.81
CA ILE A 32 -2.78 10.84 0.28
C ILE A 32 -4.16 11.09 -0.29
N LYS A 33 -5.13 10.27 0.12
CA LYS A 33 -6.54 10.61 -0.07
C LYS A 33 -6.87 11.64 1.00
N GLN A 34 -7.20 12.88 0.62
CA GLN A 34 -7.62 13.91 1.58
C GLN A 34 -8.63 13.34 2.58
N LYS A 35 -8.42 13.67 3.87
CA LYS A 35 -9.11 13.13 5.05
C LYS A 35 -10.49 12.58 4.70
N SER A 36 -10.61 11.27 4.80
CA SER A 36 -11.90 10.61 4.98
C SER A 36 -12.69 11.37 6.05
N ALA A 37 -13.99 11.58 5.83
CA ALA A 37 -14.86 12.14 6.87
C ALA A 37 -14.84 11.27 8.15
N ASP A 38 -14.45 9.99 8.00
CA ASP A 38 -14.15 9.07 9.09
C ASP A 38 -12.72 9.24 9.58
N LYS A 39 -12.57 9.63 10.85
CA LYS A 39 -11.27 9.77 11.55
C LYS A 39 -10.63 8.45 11.95
N ASN A 40 -11.29 7.31 11.70
CA ASN A 40 -10.86 6.01 12.20
C ASN A 40 -9.77 5.37 11.34
N PHE A 41 -9.61 5.83 10.09
CA PHE A 41 -8.57 5.32 9.20
C PHE A 41 -8.00 6.43 8.30
N LEU A 42 -6.74 6.26 7.91
CA LEU A 42 -6.06 7.09 6.93
C LEU A 42 -5.90 6.30 5.63
N SER A 43 -6.15 6.93 4.49
CA SER A 43 -6.00 6.27 3.19
C SER A 43 -5.01 6.99 2.28
N ALA A 44 -4.29 6.21 1.48
CA ALA A 44 -3.46 6.68 0.38
C ALA A 44 -3.72 5.84 -0.87
N PHE A 45 -3.40 6.40 -2.03
CA PHE A 45 -3.39 5.69 -3.29
C PHE A 45 -1.97 5.59 -3.80
N LEU A 46 -1.58 4.38 -4.19
CA LEU A 46 -0.45 4.16 -5.09
C LEU A 46 -1.02 4.09 -6.50
N LYS A 47 -0.47 4.89 -7.42
CA LYS A 47 -0.86 4.92 -8.82
C LYS A 47 0.32 4.60 -9.71
N GLY A 48 0.16 3.70 -10.67
CA GLY A 48 1.21 3.39 -11.64
C GLY A 48 0.61 3.07 -13.00
N ASN A 49 1.43 3.15 -14.04
CA ASN A 49 0.95 3.03 -15.42
C ASN A 49 0.62 1.59 -15.79
N THR A 50 -0.63 1.30 -16.14
CA THR A 50 -1.06 -0.07 -16.47
C THR A 50 -0.28 -0.65 -17.65
N LYS A 51 -0.05 0.17 -18.67
CA LYS A 51 0.62 -0.25 -19.90
C LYS A 51 2.08 -0.63 -19.66
N GLU A 52 2.78 0.16 -18.83
CA GLU A 52 4.16 -0.11 -18.42
C GLU A 52 4.28 -1.49 -17.75
N TYR A 53 3.38 -1.80 -16.81
CA TYR A 53 3.42 -3.08 -16.11
C TYR A 53 3.07 -4.28 -16.98
N ILE A 54 2.11 -4.14 -17.90
CA ILE A 54 1.80 -5.23 -18.84
C ILE A 54 3.02 -5.54 -19.72
N LEU A 55 3.71 -4.52 -20.22
CA LEU A 55 4.94 -4.70 -20.98
C LEU A 55 6.05 -5.33 -20.13
N MET A 56 6.20 -4.91 -18.87
CA MET A 56 7.24 -5.41 -17.98
C MET A 56 7.03 -6.88 -17.57
N PHE A 57 5.79 -7.28 -17.26
CA PHE A 57 5.51 -8.62 -16.74
C PHE A 57 5.21 -9.66 -17.82
N TYR A 58 4.54 -9.27 -18.90
CA TYR A 58 4.06 -10.22 -19.92
C TYR A 58 4.76 -10.04 -21.27
N SER A 59 5.46 -8.92 -21.47
CA SER A 59 6.10 -8.56 -22.75
C SER A 59 5.14 -8.63 -23.96
N ASP A 60 3.83 -8.48 -23.72
CA ASP A 60 2.80 -8.57 -24.74
C ASP A 60 2.51 -7.19 -25.33
N GLU A 61 3.17 -6.88 -26.45
CA GLU A 61 2.96 -5.62 -27.16
C GLU A 61 1.54 -5.49 -27.74
N LEU A 62 0.90 -6.60 -28.12
CA LEU A 62 -0.45 -6.56 -28.72
C LEU A 62 -1.47 -6.16 -27.67
N LEU A 63 -1.39 -6.76 -26.48
CA LEU A 63 -2.21 -6.38 -25.34
C LEU A 63 -1.89 -4.96 -24.87
N ALA A 64 -0.61 -4.58 -24.80
CA ALA A 64 -0.24 -3.21 -24.41
C ALA A 64 -0.82 -2.16 -25.37
N ARG A 65 -0.94 -2.46 -26.68
CA ARG A 65 -1.55 -1.55 -27.67
C ARG A 65 -3.04 -1.32 -27.42
N THR A 66 -3.77 -2.25 -26.82
CA THR A 66 -5.20 -2.06 -26.49
C THR A 66 -5.41 -1.20 -25.25
N ILE A 67 -4.38 -1.00 -24.43
CA ILE A 67 -4.42 -0.22 -23.19
C ILE A 67 -4.10 1.24 -23.49
N SER A 68 -4.91 2.15 -22.93
CA SER A 68 -4.69 3.59 -23.05
C SER A 68 -3.40 4.00 -22.35
N SER A 69 -2.64 4.93 -22.94
CA SER A 69 -1.37 5.41 -22.36
C SER A 69 -1.52 6.01 -20.97
N ASN A 70 -2.71 6.51 -20.63
CA ASN A 70 -2.99 7.21 -19.38
C ASN A 70 -3.77 6.33 -18.39
N GLU A 71 -3.91 5.03 -18.69
CA GLU A 71 -4.57 4.09 -17.80
C GLU A 71 -3.68 3.79 -16.59
N LEU A 72 -4.27 3.84 -15.40
CA LEU A 72 -3.56 3.71 -14.14
C LEU A 72 -4.09 2.53 -13.32
N ILE A 73 -3.18 1.67 -12.88
CA ILE A 73 -3.43 0.77 -11.76
C ILE A 73 -3.46 1.63 -10.50
N LYS A 74 -4.49 1.45 -9.67
CA LYS A 74 -4.66 2.17 -8.41
C LYS A 74 -4.80 1.18 -7.26
N ILE A 75 -3.88 1.23 -6.31
CA ILE A 75 -3.92 0.44 -5.08
C ILE A 75 -4.27 1.37 -3.94
N LYS A 76 -5.34 1.05 -3.20
CA LYS A 76 -5.75 1.80 -2.01
C LYS A 76 -5.11 1.16 -0.79
N VAL A 77 -4.34 1.93 -0.04
CA VAL A 77 -3.74 1.51 1.23
C VAL A 77 -4.46 2.24 2.34
N GLU A 78 -4.89 1.53 3.37
CA GLU A 78 -5.59 2.08 4.53
C GLU A 78 -4.90 1.65 5.82
N VAL A 79 -4.77 2.60 6.73
CA VAL A 79 -4.21 2.38 8.07
C VAL A 79 -5.29 2.71 9.08
N ASP A 80 -5.64 1.74 9.91
CA ASP A 80 -6.52 1.94 11.06
C ASP A 80 -5.77 2.71 12.16
N THR A 81 -6.30 3.87 12.55
CA THR A 81 -5.73 4.72 13.60
C THR A 81 -6.46 4.57 14.94
N ASN A 82 -7.52 3.78 14.99
CA ASN A 82 -8.29 3.50 16.20
C ASN A 82 -8.76 2.04 16.25
N PRO A 83 -7.81 1.07 16.39
CA PRO A 83 -8.16 -0.34 16.43
C PRO A 83 -9.03 -0.65 17.66
N PRO A 84 -9.97 -1.62 17.57
CA PRO A 84 -10.84 -1.98 18.68
C PRO A 84 -10.05 -2.52 19.88
N ASP A 85 -10.57 -2.25 21.08
CA ASP A 85 -10.03 -2.82 22.31
C ASP A 85 -10.18 -4.35 22.32
N TYR A 86 -9.27 -5.04 23.02
CA TYR A 86 -9.29 -6.50 23.26
C TYR A 86 -8.95 -7.41 22.07
N ALA A 87 -8.32 -6.90 21.01
CA ALA A 87 -7.78 -7.78 19.97
C ALA A 87 -6.67 -8.70 20.52
N SER A 88 -6.73 -9.98 20.18
CA SER A 88 -5.65 -10.94 20.30
C SER A 88 -4.62 -10.66 19.20
N TYR A 89 -3.34 -10.86 19.51
CA TYR A 89 -2.27 -10.66 18.53
C TYR A 89 -1.48 -11.95 18.31
N GLU A 90 -1.16 -12.23 17.05
CA GLU A 90 -0.29 -13.32 16.64
C GLU A 90 0.90 -12.73 15.86
N THR A 91 2.12 -12.99 16.31
CA THR A 91 3.32 -12.63 15.54
C THR A 91 3.65 -13.72 14.53
N LYS A 92 3.80 -13.34 13.26
CA LYS A 92 4.28 -14.21 12.18
C LYS A 92 5.58 -13.67 11.60
N TYR A 93 6.41 -14.61 11.14
CA TYR A 93 7.65 -14.33 10.45
C TYR A 93 7.51 -14.77 9.01
N GLN A 94 7.70 -13.84 8.08
CA GLN A 94 7.71 -14.11 6.64
C GLN A 94 9.14 -13.97 6.14
N LEU A 95 9.57 -14.89 5.28
CA LEU A 95 10.95 -14.92 4.76
C LEU A 95 11.08 -14.27 3.38
N LEU A 96 9.98 -14.17 2.63
CA LEU A 96 9.94 -13.71 1.25
C LEU A 96 8.98 -12.51 1.10
N PRO A 97 9.26 -11.56 0.19
CA PRO A 97 10.45 -11.48 -0.68
C PRO A 97 11.72 -11.04 0.06
N ILE A 98 11.57 -10.49 1.27
CA ILE A 98 12.62 -10.24 2.26
C ILE A 98 12.12 -10.70 3.64
N PRO A 99 12.99 -11.05 4.59
CA PRO A 99 12.54 -11.41 5.93
C PRO A 99 11.91 -10.24 6.67
N TYR A 100 10.68 -10.41 7.19
CA TYR A 100 10.02 -9.44 8.06
C TYR A 100 9.16 -10.11 9.13
N GLU A 101 8.98 -9.39 10.24
CA GLU A 101 8.05 -9.74 11.31
C GLU A 101 6.76 -8.95 11.12
N ILE A 102 5.61 -9.61 11.27
CA ILE A 102 4.30 -8.97 11.24
C ILE A 102 3.48 -9.40 12.45
N SER A 103 2.87 -8.44 13.13
CA SER A 103 1.85 -8.70 14.16
C SER A 103 0.48 -8.64 13.52
N LEU A 104 -0.20 -9.77 13.45
CA LEU A 104 -1.59 -9.88 13.05
C LEU A 104 -2.49 -9.68 14.26
N TYR A 105 -3.71 -9.22 14.03
CA TYR A 105 -4.74 -9.13 15.06
C TYR A 105 -6.04 -9.76 14.56
N ASP A 106 -6.82 -10.34 15.46
CA ASP A 106 -8.19 -10.75 15.16
C ASP A 106 -9.11 -9.53 15.14
N GLN A 107 -9.96 -9.45 14.12
CA GLN A 107 -11.08 -8.54 14.18
C GLN A 107 -12.14 -9.19 15.09
N PRO A 108 -12.71 -8.47 16.07
CA PRO A 108 -13.77 -9.01 16.93
C PRO A 108 -15.01 -9.42 16.13
#